data_AF-A0AAJ0MUE7-F1
#
_entry.id   AF-A0AAJ0MUE7-F1
#
_cell.length_a   1.000
_cell.length_b   1.000
_cell.length_c   1.000
_cell.angle_alpha   90.00
_cell.angle_beta   90.00
_cell.angle_gamma   90.00
#
_symmetry.space_group_name_H-M   'P 1'
#
loop_
_entity.id
_entity.type
_entity.pdbx_description
1 polymer ?
#
loop_
_entity_poly.entity_id
_entity_poly.type
_entity_poly.pdbx_seq_one_letter_code
_entity_poly.pdbx_strand_id
1 'polypeptide(L)'
;MAEDKQPPAVVEGATGGDVEEEVQPTAKSAEDRKAAAALSSLDSNREDESSAQVDQDAVKNAFHSLSTAGSKQAEVKKVKVDAADVALLVEELELTKAKATELLKAHDGDAVKAINAYVAAPAA
;
A
#
# COMPACT_ATOMS: atom_id res chain seq x y z
N MET A 1 13.72 -18.12 -54.63
CA MET A 1 13.75 -17.49 -53.30
C MET A 1 12.59 -18.12 -52.53
N ALA A 2 12.91 -18.89 -51.50
CA ALA A 2 11.98 -19.71 -50.74
C ALA A 2 11.68 -19.03 -49.40
N GLU A 3 10.42 -19.19 -48.95
CA GLU A 3 9.82 -18.89 -47.64
C GLU A 3 10.01 -17.44 -47.09
N ASP A 4 9.11 -16.84 -46.32
CA ASP A 4 8.49 -17.38 -45.10
C ASP A 4 6.96 -17.22 -45.07
N LYS A 5 6.26 -18.35 -44.91
CA LYS A 5 4.88 -18.35 -44.41
C LYS A 5 4.86 -17.88 -42.97
N GLN A 6 4.04 -16.88 -42.66
CA GLN A 6 3.84 -16.42 -41.29
C GLN A 6 3.34 -17.55 -40.37
N PRO A 7 3.77 -17.57 -39.10
CA PRO A 7 3.32 -18.55 -38.13
C PRO A 7 1.82 -18.35 -37.86
N PRO A 8 1.04 -19.44 -37.66
CA PRO A 8 -0.43 -19.40 -37.56
C PRO A 8 -0.98 -18.61 -36.35
N ALA A 9 -0.11 -18.08 -35.50
CA ALA A 9 -0.47 -17.38 -34.26
C ALA A 9 -0.53 -15.85 -34.41
N VAL A 10 -0.15 -15.28 -35.56
CA VAL A 10 -0.13 -13.82 -35.74
C VAL A 10 -0.94 -13.45 -36.97
N VAL A 11 -2.18 -13.01 -36.74
CA VAL A 11 -3.05 -12.39 -37.75
C VAL A 11 -3.00 -10.89 -37.52
N GLU A 12 -2.34 -10.18 -38.43
CA GLU A 12 -2.26 -8.72 -38.40
C GLU A 12 -3.58 -8.15 -38.94
N GLY A 13 -4.46 -7.69 -38.04
CA GLY A 13 -5.76 -7.11 -38.41
C GLY A 13 -6.94 -7.32 -37.44
N ALA A 14 -6.78 -8.00 -36.29
CA ALA A 14 -7.89 -8.22 -35.34
C ALA A 14 -8.06 -7.06 -34.33
N THR A 15 -8.27 -5.84 -34.84
CA THR A 15 -8.79 -4.68 -34.08
C THR A 15 -10.23 -4.38 -34.48
N GLY A 16 -11.05 -5.41 -34.68
CA GLY A 16 -12.40 -5.24 -35.23
C GLY A 16 -13.34 -6.36 -34.82
N GLY A 17 -14.13 -6.11 -33.78
CA GLY A 17 -15.33 -6.87 -33.45
C GLY A 17 -15.09 -8.07 -32.53
N ASP A 18 -15.91 -8.14 -31.48
CA ASP A 18 -16.10 -9.29 -30.58
C ASP A 18 -15.12 -9.42 -29.39
N VAL A 19 -15.16 -8.42 -28.50
CA VAL A 19 -14.65 -8.51 -27.11
C VAL A 19 -15.83 -8.64 -26.14
N GLU A 20 -16.87 -9.39 -26.52
CA GLU A 20 -18.06 -9.63 -25.70
C GLU A 20 -18.52 -11.10 -25.75
N GLU A 21 -17.61 -12.08 -25.73
CA GLU A 21 -18.03 -13.46 -25.46
C GLU A 21 -16.92 -14.23 -24.73
N GLU A 22 -17.26 -14.69 -23.52
CA GLU A 22 -16.63 -15.82 -22.83
C GLU A 22 -15.37 -15.60 -21.97
N VAL A 23 -15.47 -14.72 -20.97
CA VAL A 23 -14.76 -14.94 -19.68
C VAL A 23 -15.54 -15.99 -18.86
N GLN A 24 -15.59 -17.23 -19.34
CA GLN A 24 -16.03 -18.35 -18.52
C GLN A 24 -14.84 -18.85 -17.69
N PRO A 25 -14.95 -18.98 -16.35
CA PRO A 25 -13.91 -19.56 -15.52
C PRO A 25 -13.94 -21.09 -15.64
N THR A 26 -13.73 -21.62 -16.85
CA THR A 26 -13.63 -23.07 -17.05
C THR A 26 -12.18 -23.48 -16.83
N ALA A 27 -11.91 -23.97 -15.62
CA ALA A 27 -10.67 -24.66 -15.29
C ALA A 27 -10.39 -25.74 -16.36
N LYS A 28 -9.32 -25.55 -17.14
CA LYS A 28 -9.03 -26.34 -18.36
C LYS A 28 -8.54 -27.78 -18.06
N SER A 29 -8.28 -28.12 -16.80
CA SER A 29 -7.87 -29.47 -16.38
C SER A 29 -8.60 -29.94 -15.11
N ALA A 30 -8.74 -31.26 -14.92
CA ALA A 30 -9.27 -31.85 -13.70
C ALA A 30 -8.43 -31.50 -12.46
N GLU A 31 -7.10 -31.35 -12.65
CA GLU A 31 -6.19 -30.94 -11.58
C GLU A 31 -6.43 -29.48 -11.16
N ASP A 32 -6.74 -28.58 -12.10
CA ASP A 32 -7.02 -27.17 -11.81
C ASP A 32 -8.33 -27.02 -11.02
N ARG A 33 -9.33 -27.85 -11.29
CA ARG A 33 -10.57 -27.89 -10.49
C ARG A 33 -10.31 -28.35 -9.07
N LYS A 34 -9.45 -29.35 -8.89
CA LYS A 34 -9.04 -29.85 -7.57
C LYS A 34 -8.18 -28.83 -6.81
N ALA A 35 -7.27 -28.15 -7.50
CA ALA A 35 -6.47 -27.07 -6.92
C ALA A 35 -7.35 -25.88 -6.52
N ALA A 36 -8.29 -25.46 -7.38
CA ALA A 36 -9.24 -24.40 -7.07
C ALA A 36 -10.16 -24.79 -5.89
N ALA A 37 -10.62 -26.05 -5.82
CA ALA A 37 -11.42 -26.54 -4.70
C ALA A 37 -10.62 -26.58 -3.39
N ALA A 38 -9.34 -26.95 -3.43
CA ALA A 38 -8.46 -26.93 -2.26
C ALA A 38 -8.21 -25.51 -1.75
N LEU A 39 -8.01 -24.53 -2.65
CA LEU A 39 -7.87 -23.12 -2.28
C LEU A 39 -9.20 -22.55 -1.75
N SER A 40 -10.33 -22.89 -2.38
CA SER A 40 -11.67 -22.47 -1.94
C SER A 40 -12.06 -23.05 -0.56
N SER A 41 -11.55 -24.25 -0.24
CA SER A 41 -11.72 -24.87 1.09
C SER A 41 -10.88 -24.21 2.19
N LEU A 42 -9.80 -23.48 1.83
CA LEU A 42 -9.00 -22.71 2.79
C LEU A 42 -9.59 -21.33 3.08
N ASP A 43 -10.26 -20.73 2.07
CA ASP A 43 -10.90 -19.42 2.18
C ASP A 43 -12.25 -19.49 2.94
N SER A 44 -12.93 -20.63 2.85
CA SER A 44 -14.06 -20.97 3.71
C SER A 44 -13.55 -21.10 5.14
N ASN A 45 -13.68 -20.02 5.91
CA ASN A 45 -13.31 -19.91 7.31
C ASN A 45 -13.56 -21.25 8.02
N ARG A 46 -12.49 -21.94 8.43
CA ARG A 46 -12.56 -23.20 9.17
C ARG A 46 -13.08 -22.90 10.58
N GLU A 47 -14.38 -22.65 10.68
CA GLU A 47 -15.07 -22.18 11.89
C GLU A 47 -15.04 -23.21 13.02
N ASP A 48 -14.81 -24.49 12.71
CA ASP A 48 -14.82 -25.57 13.72
C ASP A 48 -13.43 -25.99 14.25
N GLU A 49 -12.34 -25.61 13.58
CA GLU A 49 -10.97 -26.01 14.01
C GLU A 49 -10.07 -24.80 14.30
N SER A 50 -10.69 -23.63 14.45
CA SER A 50 -10.06 -22.42 14.99
C SER A 50 -10.23 -22.32 16.52
N SER A 51 -10.73 -23.38 17.16
CA SER A 51 -10.68 -23.56 18.62
C SER A 51 -9.31 -24.08 19.10
N ALA A 52 -8.27 -24.04 18.26
CA ALA A 52 -6.90 -23.99 18.78
C ALA A 52 -6.88 -22.85 19.80
N GLN A 53 -6.59 -23.18 21.06
CA GLN A 53 -6.74 -22.30 22.20
C GLN A 53 -5.82 -21.06 22.05
N VAL A 54 -6.30 -20.06 21.31
CA VAL A 54 -5.62 -18.79 21.14
C VAL A 54 -5.78 -18.05 22.45
N ASP A 55 -4.67 -17.81 23.12
CA ASP A 55 -4.62 -16.94 24.29
C ASP A 55 -4.90 -15.50 23.82
N GLN A 56 -6.18 -15.11 23.89
CA GLN A 56 -6.65 -13.79 23.49
C GLN A 56 -5.97 -12.68 24.32
N ASP A 57 -5.54 -12.98 25.55
CA ASP A 57 -4.81 -12.02 26.39
C ASP A 57 -3.37 -11.85 25.89
N ALA A 58 -2.70 -12.93 25.48
CA ALA A 58 -1.38 -12.84 24.85
C ALA A 58 -1.44 -12.04 23.53
N VAL A 59 -2.48 -12.26 22.72
CA VAL A 59 -2.70 -11.50 21.49
C VAL A 59 -2.97 -10.03 21.79
N LYS A 60 -3.86 -9.74 22.75
CA LYS A 60 -4.18 -8.38 23.16
C LYS A 60 -2.96 -7.64 23.72
N ASN A 61 -2.13 -8.31 24.51
CA ASN A 61 -0.87 -7.76 25.02
C ASN A 61 0.15 -7.54 23.91
N ALA A 62 0.26 -8.46 22.95
CA ALA A 62 1.13 -8.29 21.78
C ALA A 62 0.69 -7.08 20.94
N PHE A 63 -0.61 -6.87 20.74
CA PHE A 63 -1.14 -5.69 20.05
C PHE A 63 -0.91 -4.39 20.84
N HIS A 64 -1.06 -4.40 22.16
CA HIS A 64 -0.75 -3.23 23.00
C HIS A 64 0.75 -2.89 22.97
N SER A 65 1.60 -3.90 23.01
CA SER A 65 3.05 -3.76 22.89
C SER A 65 3.43 -3.24 21.49
N LEU A 66 2.80 -3.72 20.43
CA LEU A 66 3.04 -3.26 19.06
C LEU A 66 2.57 -1.81 18.85
N SER A 67 1.43 -1.41 19.42
CA SER A 67 0.97 -0.02 19.41
C SER A 67 1.92 0.91 20.19
N THR A 68 2.50 0.41 21.29
CA THR A 68 3.53 1.12 22.07
C THR A 68 4.89 1.16 21.35
N ALA A 69 5.24 0.12 20.59
CA ALA A 69 6.49 0.06 19.82
C ALA A 69 6.44 0.90 18.54
N GLY A 70 5.26 1.04 17.92
CA GLY A 70 5.01 1.94 16.79
C GLY A 70 4.92 3.42 17.18
N SER A 71 4.81 3.71 18.48
CA SER A 71 4.76 5.07 19.03
C SER A 71 6.12 5.61 19.49
N LYS A 72 7.21 5.19 18.83
CA LYS A 72 8.34 6.11 18.58
C LYS A 72 7.97 7.18 17.52
N GLN A 73 6.71 7.57 17.44
CA GLN A 73 6.37 8.94 17.08
C GLN A 73 6.97 9.78 18.20
N ALA A 74 8.13 10.38 17.92
CA ALA A 74 8.71 11.44 18.73
C ALA A 74 7.55 12.30 19.22
N GLU A 75 7.38 12.37 20.54
CA GLU A 75 6.28 13.03 21.23
C GLU A 75 5.91 14.31 20.49
N VAL A 76 4.90 14.23 19.62
CA VAL A 76 4.43 15.39 18.87
C VAL A 76 3.61 16.13 19.89
N LYS A 77 4.31 16.88 20.75
CA LYS A 77 3.73 17.90 21.61
C LYS A 77 2.71 18.61 20.75
N LYS A 78 1.51 18.91 21.29
CA LYS A 78 0.51 19.73 20.60
C LYS A 78 1.09 21.14 20.40
N VAL A 79 1.97 21.28 19.43
CA VAL A 79 2.60 22.51 18.98
C VAL A 79 1.55 23.20 18.13
N LYS A 80 1.18 24.41 18.53
CA LYS A 80 0.35 25.29 17.72
C LYS A 80 1.23 25.77 16.57
N VAL A 81 0.77 25.49 15.35
CA VAL A 81 1.47 25.86 14.13
C VAL A 81 0.73 27.03 13.50
N ASP A 82 1.46 28.04 13.04
CA ASP A 82 0.86 29.17 12.34
C ASP A 82 0.45 28.78 10.91
N ALA A 83 -0.68 29.30 10.44
CA ALA A 83 -1.17 29.03 9.10
C ALA A 83 -0.32 29.71 8.01
N ALA A 84 0.29 30.87 8.32
CA ALA A 84 1.20 31.57 7.43
C ALA A 84 2.49 30.77 7.23
N ASP A 85 3.03 30.21 8.31
CA ASP A 85 4.24 29.36 8.24
C ASP A 85 3.97 28.10 7.41
N VAL A 86 2.80 27.46 7.57
CA VAL A 86 2.41 26.32 6.74
C VAL A 86 2.29 26.72 5.26
N ALA A 87 1.72 27.89 4.95
CA ALA A 87 1.59 28.36 3.58
C ALA A 87 2.96 28.63 2.94
N LEU A 88 3.87 29.30 3.68
CA LEU A 88 5.23 29.59 3.23
C LEU A 88 6.00 28.31 2.91
N LEU A 89 5.94 27.30 3.79
CA LEU A 89 6.63 26.02 3.55
C LEU A 89 6.05 25.23 2.36
N VAL A 90 4.75 25.34 2.11
CA VAL A 90 4.11 24.71 0.95
C VAL A 90 4.57 25.36 -0.35
N GLU A 91 4.69 26.68 -0.38
CA GLU A 91 5.06 27.45 -1.57
C GLU A 91 6.58 27.37 -1.87
N GLU A 92 7.43 27.56 -0.86
CA GLU A 92 8.89 27.67 -1.07
C GLU A 92 9.60 26.32 -1.13
N LEU A 93 9.12 25.30 -0.39
CA LEU A 93 9.75 23.96 -0.36
C LEU A 93 8.98 22.93 -1.20
N GLU A 94 7.93 23.37 -1.91
CA GLU A 94 7.04 22.52 -2.72
C GLU A 94 6.47 21.31 -1.96
N LEU A 95 6.23 21.48 -0.66
CA LEU A 95 5.71 20.43 0.20
C LEU A 95 4.19 20.37 0.17
N THR A 96 3.62 19.18 0.36
CA THR A 96 2.19 19.08 0.65
C THR A 96 1.88 19.72 2.01
N LYS A 97 0.66 20.25 2.17
CA LYS A 97 0.19 20.84 3.44
C LYS A 97 0.40 19.93 4.66
N ALA A 98 0.22 18.61 4.47
CA ALA A 98 0.45 17.63 5.53
C ALA A 98 1.93 17.57 5.94
N LYS A 99 2.85 17.54 4.97
CA LYS A 99 4.29 17.47 5.21
C LYS A 99 4.86 18.77 5.79
N ALA A 100 4.39 19.93 5.32
CA ALA A 100 4.76 21.21 5.91
C ALA A 100 4.33 21.31 7.39
N THR A 101 3.11 20.86 7.70
CA THR A 101 2.60 20.86 9.08
C THR A 101 3.39 19.89 9.98
N GLU A 102 3.76 18.72 9.45
CA GLU A 102 4.59 17.74 10.14
C GLU A 102 5.99 18.29 10.44
N LEU A 103 6.63 18.92 9.45
CA LEU A 103 7.95 19.54 9.58
C LEU A 103 7.93 20.64 10.66
N LEU A 104 6.95 21.54 10.63
CA LEU A 104 6.84 22.58 11.65
C LEU A 104 6.62 21.99 13.05
N LYS A 105 5.79 20.95 13.20
CA LYS A 105 5.59 20.28 14.50
C LYS A 105 6.86 19.60 15.02
N ALA A 106 7.68 19.04 14.14
CA ALA A 106 8.97 18.43 14.50
C ALA A 106 10.00 19.47 14.99
N HIS A 107 9.81 20.74 14.63
CA HIS A 107 10.71 21.84 14.97
C HIS A 107 10.05 22.90 15.86
N ASP A 108 9.14 22.48 16.75
CA ASP A 108 8.50 23.33 17.76
C ASP A 108 7.66 24.50 17.19
N GLY A 109 7.28 24.42 15.92
CA GLY A 109 6.52 25.45 15.21
C GLY A 109 7.39 26.58 14.67
N ASP A 110 8.71 26.46 14.72
CA ASP A 110 9.65 27.46 14.22
C ASP A 110 9.97 27.20 12.74
N ALA A 111 9.45 28.07 11.86
CA ALA A 111 9.67 27.98 10.43
C ALA A 111 11.14 28.12 10.02
N VAL A 112 11.92 28.98 10.68
CA VAL A 112 13.33 29.20 10.34
C VAL A 112 14.15 27.96 10.71
N LYS A 113 13.91 27.40 11.91
CA LYS A 113 14.54 26.15 12.34
C LYS A 113 14.17 24.98 11.43
N ALA A 114 12.91 24.89 11.04
CA ALA A 114 12.40 23.86 10.12
C ALA A 114 13.05 23.93 8.73
N ILE A 115 13.08 25.12 8.12
CA ILE A 115 13.67 25.33 6.79
C ILE A 115 15.16 25.02 6.82
N ASN A 116 15.89 25.53 7.82
CA ASN A 116 17.32 25.26 7.96
C ASN A 116 17.62 23.76 8.12
N ALA A 117 16.81 23.05 8.91
CA ALA A 117 16.96 21.61 9.08
C ALA A 117 16.66 20.85 7.78
N TYR A 118 15.64 21.28 7.03
CA TYR A 118 15.24 20.65 5.77
C TYR A 118 16.32 20.77 4.69
N VAL A 119 16.93 21.96 4.52
CA VAL A 119 17.99 22.17 3.53
C VAL A 119 19.34 21.58 3.94
N ALA A 120 19.58 21.43 5.25
CA ALA A 120 20.79 20.79 5.77
C ALA A 120 20.72 19.26 5.72
N ALA A 121 19.53 18.67 5.59
CA ALA A 121 19.39 17.24 5.42
C ALA A 121 19.96 16.82 4.06
N PRO A 122 20.85 15.81 3.99
CA PRO A 122 21.34 15.32 2.71
C PRO A 122 20.15 14.76 1.91
N ALA A 123 19.98 15.25 0.68
CA ALA A 123 19.05 14.64 -0.26
C ALA A 123 19.44 13.17 -0.43
N ALA A 124 18.56 12.27 0.03
CA ALA A 124 18.74 10.83 -0.07
C ALA A 124 18.61 10.36 -1.53
#